data_AF-A0A9C9GAI9-F1
#
_entry.id   AF-A0A9C9GAI9-F1
#
_cell.length_a   1.000
_cell.length_b   1.000
_cell.length_c   1.000
_cell.angle_alpha   90.00
_cell.angle_beta   90.00
_cell.angle_gamma   90.00
#
_symmetry.space_group_name_H-M   'P 1'
#
loop_
_entity.id
_entity.type
_entity.pdbx_description
1 polymer ?
#
loop_
_entity_poly.entity_id
_entity_poly.type
_entity_poly.pdbx_seq_one_letter_code
_entity_poly.pdbx_strand_id
1 'polypeptide(L)'
;MLNRLAAIGGSAWYWLTVLVAALSLEAVALYYQYALDYYPCVVCIHVRIWVLGFILVALLGLFVRRYQYLRTLVHGLTIVLSAGLLERSWMLLGIERGTVEGSCSFESGLPAWFALDQWFPAVFKVLEACGYTPELLFGITMAESLVVIAVIALLISVAMTVASLSENFR
;
A
#
# COMPACT_ATOMS: atom_id res chain seq x y z
N MET A 1 -1.79 2.29 28.55
CA MET A 1 -2.11 2.75 27.17
C MET A 1 -1.80 1.67 26.14
N LEU A 2 -0.58 1.12 26.14
CA LEU A 2 -0.14 0.04 25.23
C LEU A 2 -1.05 -1.20 25.23
N ASN A 3 -1.52 -1.66 26.40
CA ASN A 3 -2.43 -2.84 26.46
C ASN A 3 -3.76 -2.61 25.72
N ARG A 4 -4.28 -1.37 25.66
CA ARG A 4 -5.49 -1.07 24.87
C ARG A 4 -5.19 -1.11 23.37
N LEU A 5 -4.02 -0.62 22.96
CA LEU A 5 -3.57 -0.68 21.56
C LEU A 5 -3.30 -2.13 21.12
N ALA A 6 -2.73 -2.97 21.98
CA ALA A 6 -2.53 -4.39 21.70
C ALA A 6 -3.87 -5.14 21.56
N ALA A 7 -4.85 -4.83 22.42
CA ALA A 7 -6.20 -5.37 22.29
C ALA A 7 -6.88 -4.95 20.96
N ILE A 8 -6.70 -3.69 20.54
CA ILE A 8 -7.19 -3.18 19.25
C ILE A 8 -6.47 -3.88 18.09
N GLY A 9 -5.15 -4.02 18.14
CA GLY A 9 -4.35 -4.69 17.11
C GLY A 9 -4.60 -6.20 17.00
N GLY A 10 -5.25 -6.81 18.00
CA GLY A 10 -5.78 -8.18 17.94
C GLY A 10 -7.24 -8.27 17.47
N SER A 11 -7.95 -7.15 17.37
CA SER A 11 -9.37 -7.12 17.02
C SER A 11 -9.60 -7.41 15.54
N ALA A 12 -10.70 -8.10 15.22
CA ALA A 12 -11.14 -8.29 13.84
C ALA A 12 -11.39 -6.94 13.14
N TRP A 13 -11.92 -5.96 13.89
CA TRP A 13 -12.28 -4.66 13.36
C TRP A 13 -11.06 -3.88 12.85
N TYR A 14 -9.92 -3.97 13.52
CA TYR A 14 -8.69 -3.32 13.05
C TYR A 14 -8.30 -3.84 11.66
N TRP A 15 -8.19 -5.17 11.52
CA TRP A 15 -7.80 -5.79 10.26
C TRP A 15 -8.84 -5.59 9.16
N LEU A 16 -10.14 -5.60 9.50
CA LEU A 16 -11.20 -5.24 8.56
C LEU A 16 -11.08 -3.80 8.08
N THR A 17 -10.77 -2.85 8.95
CA THR A 17 -10.56 -1.45 8.56
C THR A 17 -9.38 -1.31 7.61
N VAL A 18 -8.26 -2.00 7.88
CA VAL A 18 -7.10 -2.01 6.97
C VAL A 18 -7.47 -2.62 5.62
N LEU A 19 -8.20 -3.74 5.62
CA LEU A 19 -8.67 -4.40 4.40
C LEU A 19 -9.59 -3.48 3.57
N VAL A 20 -10.59 -2.87 4.20
CA VAL A 20 -11.54 -1.96 3.52
C VAL A 20 -10.81 -0.73 3.00
N ALA A 21 -9.87 -0.17 3.76
CA ALA A 21 -9.08 0.98 3.30
C ALA A 21 -8.24 0.62 2.07
N ALA A 22 -7.52 -0.50 2.09
CA ALA A 22 -6.70 -0.95 0.96
C ALA A 22 -7.55 -1.28 -0.28
N LEU A 23 -8.69 -1.95 -0.11
CA LEU A 23 -9.65 -2.20 -1.20
C LEU A 23 -10.22 -0.90 -1.77
N SER A 24 -10.49 0.09 -0.92
CA SER A 24 -10.98 1.40 -1.36
C SER A 24 -9.94 2.14 -2.19
N LEU A 25 -8.66 2.07 -1.81
CA LEU A 25 -7.56 2.66 -2.59
C LEU A 25 -7.46 2.03 -3.98
N GLU A 26 -7.51 0.69 -4.07
CA GLU A 26 -7.53 0.01 -5.37
C GLU A 26 -8.77 0.32 -6.19
N ALA A 27 -9.95 0.40 -5.56
CA ALA A 27 -11.19 0.74 -6.23
C ALA A 27 -11.14 2.16 -6.82
N VAL A 28 -10.61 3.13 -6.08
CA VAL A 28 -10.39 4.49 -6.58
C VAL A 28 -9.39 4.47 -7.74
N ALA A 29 -8.28 3.75 -7.63
CA ALA A 29 -7.31 3.65 -8.72
C ALA A 29 -7.92 3.03 -9.99
N LEU A 30 -8.73 1.96 -9.85
CA LEU A 30 -9.45 1.34 -10.98
C LEU A 30 -10.49 2.30 -11.57
N TYR A 31 -11.15 3.11 -10.75
CA TYR A 31 -12.08 4.12 -11.24
C TYR A 31 -11.37 5.16 -12.10
N TYR A 32 -10.23 5.68 -11.66
CA TYR A 32 -9.42 6.61 -12.46
C TYR A 32 -8.93 5.97 -13.77
N GLN A 33 -8.54 4.70 -13.70
CA GLN A 33 -8.08 3.94 -14.87
C GLN A 33 -9.17 3.72 -15.91
N TYR A 34 -10.37 3.30 -15.50
CA TYR A 34 -11.40 2.84 -16.43
C TYR A 34 -12.51 3.86 -16.72
N ALA A 35 -12.76 4.80 -15.81
CA ALA A 35 -13.81 5.80 -15.97
C ALA A 35 -13.28 7.17 -16.40
N LEU A 36 -12.03 7.49 -16.08
CA LEU A 36 -11.41 8.78 -16.36
C LEU A 36 -10.22 8.68 -17.34
N ASP A 37 -9.97 7.49 -17.89
CA ASP A 37 -8.89 7.20 -18.86
C ASP A 37 -7.47 7.62 -18.40
N TYR A 38 -7.22 7.58 -17.08
CA TYR A 38 -5.88 7.78 -16.51
C TYR A 38 -5.18 6.44 -16.36
N TYR A 39 -4.35 6.11 -17.34
CA TYR A 39 -3.64 4.84 -17.38
C TYR A 39 -2.56 4.76 -16.28
N PRO A 40 -2.09 3.55 -15.90
CA PRO A 40 -1.03 3.44 -14.91
C PRO A 40 0.36 3.39 -15.55
N CYS A 41 1.30 4.12 -14.95
CA CYS A 41 2.74 4.03 -15.23
C CYS A 41 3.43 2.95 -14.38
N VAL A 42 4.73 2.70 -14.62
CA VAL A 42 5.52 1.66 -13.92
C VAL A 42 5.48 1.84 -12.40
N VAL A 43 5.70 3.06 -11.92
CA VAL A 43 5.74 3.34 -10.46
C VAL A 43 4.35 3.21 -9.85
N CYS A 44 3.29 3.62 -10.56
CA CYS A 44 1.91 3.41 -10.12
C CYS A 44 1.61 1.91 -9.94
N ILE A 45 2.06 1.06 -10.87
CA ILE A 45 1.91 -0.41 -10.72
C ILE A 45 2.65 -0.92 -9.48
N HIS A 46 3.85 -0.43 -9.18
CA HIS A 46 4.56 -0.81 -7.95
C HIS A 46 3.79 -0.39 -6.69
N VAL A 47 3.20 0.81 -6.67
CA VAL A 47 2.32 1.27 -5.57
C VAL A 47 1.14 0.31 -5.38
N ARG A 48 0.45 -0.09 -6.47
CA ARG A 48 -0.67 -1.03 -6.42
C ARG A 48 -0.26 -2.41 -5.89
N ILE A 49 0.94 -2.89 -6.24
CA ILE A 49 1.47 -4.14 -5.69
C ILE A 49 1.65 -4.04 -4.16
N TRP A 50 2.11 -2.91 -3.63
CA TRP A 50 2.19 -2.69 -2.19
C TRP A 50 0.81 -2.66 -1.53
N VAL A 51 -0.18 -2.00 -2.15
CA VAL A 51 -1.57 -1.98 -1.67
C VAL A 51 -2.20 -3.39 -1.70
N LEU A 52 -1.94 -4.18 -2.74
CA LEU A 52 -2.31 -5.61 -2.77
C LEU A 52 -1.65 -6.38 -1.62
N GLY A 53 -0.39 -6.07 -1.29
CA GLY A 53 0.29 -6.58 -0.10
C GLY A 53 -0.50 -6.30 1.18
N PHE A 54 -1.02 -5.07 1.36
CA PHE A 54 -1.86 -4.73 2.51
C PHE A 54 -3.17 -5.53 2.54
N ILE A 55 -3.81 -5.76 1.40
CA ILE A 55 -5.01 -6.60 1.29
C ILE A 55 -4.70 -8.02 1.81
N LEU A 56 -3.63 -8.64 1.30
CA LEU A 56 -3.22 -10.00 1.68
C LEU A 56 -2.84 -10.09 3.16
N VAL A 57 -2.11 -9.10 3.68
CA VAL A 57 -1.69 -9.06 5.08
C VAL A 57 -2.85 -8.79 6.02
N ALA A 58 -3.83 -7.98 5.61
CA ALA A 58 -5.04 -7.77 6.40
C ALA A 58 -5.89 -9.04 6.48
N LEU A 59 -6.03 -9.78 5.37
CA LEU A 59 -6.66 -11.10 5.37
C LEU A 59 -5.92 -12.08 6.28
N LEU A 60 -4.60 -12.19 6.13
CA LEU A 60 -3.78 -13.04 6.99
C LEU A 60 -3.92 -12.67 8.46
N GLY A 61 -3.90 -11.37 8.76
CA GLY A 61 -4.12 -10.80 10.08
C GLY A 61 -5.43 -11.25 10.71
N LEU A 62 -6.53 -11.33 9.92
CA LEU A 62 -7.83 -11.85 10.37
C LEU A 62 -7.79 -13.33 10.75
N PHE A 63 -6.99 -14.15 10.06
CA PHE A 63 -6.86 -15.57 10.36
C PHE A 63 -5.97 -15.84 11.57
N VAL A 64 -4.86 -15.12 11.73
CA VAL A 64 -3.87 -15.40 12.78
C VAL A 64 -4.12 -14.67 14.10
N ARG A 65 -5.24 -13.94 14.25
CA ARG A 65 -5.57 -13.12 15.44
C ARG A 65 -5.42 -13.84 16.78
N ARG A 66 -5.66 -15.16 16.79
CA ARG A 66 -5.62 -16.00 18.00
C ARG A 66 -4.20 -16.35 18.46
N TYR A 67 -3.21 -16.26 17.57
CA TYR A 67 -1.82 -16.65 17.84
C TYR A 67 -0.95 -15.41 18.04
N GLN A 68 -0.51 -15.14 19.28
CA GLN A 68 0.20 -13.91 19.65
C GLN A 68 1.51 -13.70 18.87
N TYR A 69 2.32 -14.75 18.69
CA TYR A 69 3.56 -14.68 17.91
C TYR A 69 3.31 -14.36 16.44
N LEU A 70 2.37 -15.07 15.80
CA LEU A 70 2.04 -14.82 14.39
C LEU A 70 1.45 -13.42 14.18
N ARG A 71 0.62 -12.95 15.12
CA ARG A 71 0.08 -11.58 15.09
C ARG A 71 1.18 -10.54 15.06
N THR A 72 2.21 -10.71 15.89
CA THR A 72 3.37 -9.80 15.91
C THR A 72 4.15 -9.83 14.60
N LEU A 73 4.32 -11.01 14.00
CA LEU A 73 4.96 -11.12 12.67
C LEU A 73 4.17 -10.41 11.58
N VAL A 74 2.84 -10.54 11.57
CA VAL A 74 1.97 -9.87 10.60
C VAL A 74 2.00 -8.35 10.77
N HIS A 75 2.02 -7.84 12.01
CA HIS A 75 2.24 -6.41 12.29
C HIS A 75 3.64 -5.94 11.84
N GLY A 76 4.67 -6.77 12.03
CA GLY A 76 6.00 -6.48 11.48
C GLY A 76 5.99 -6.36 9.95
N LEU A 77 5.20 -7.20 9.28
CA LEU A 77 5.04 -7.16 7.83
C LEU A 77 4.33 -5.89 7.35
N THR A 78 3.35 -5.35 8.10
CA THR A 78 2.70 -4.09 7.74
C THR A 78 3.66 -2.90 7.78
N ILE A 79 4.72 -2.93 8.61
CA ILE A 79 5.79 -1.92 8.57
C ILE A 79 6.53 -1.98 7.23
N VAL A 80 6.93 -3.18 6.79
CA VAL A 80 7.64 -3.36 5.52
C VAL A 80 6.79 -2.88 4.35
N LEU A 81 5.51 -3.25 4.33
CA LEU A 81 4.57 -2.80 3.30
C LEU A 81 4.37 -1.28 3.33
N SER A 82 4.24 -0.68 4.52
CA SER A 82 4.10 0.78 4.67
C SER A 82 5.34 1.52 4.20
N ALA A 83 6.53 1.01 4.51
CA ALA A 83 7.80 1.60 4.09
C ALA A 83 8.00 1.50 2.58
N GLY A 84 7.68 0.34 1.98
CA GLY A 84 7.71 0.16 0.52
C GLY A 84 6.70 1.05 -0.20
N LEU A 85 5.48 1.15 0.33
CA LEU A 85 4.46 2.07 -0.18
C LEU A 85 4.94 3.52 -0.10
N LEU A 86 5.55 3.93 1.02
CA LEU A 86 6.06 5.28 1.21
C LEU A 86 7.19 5.60 0.23
N GLU A 87 8.15 4.70 0.08
CA GLU A 87 9.28 4.86 -0.84
C GLU A 87 8.79 5.04 -2.29
N ARG A 88 7.87 4.19 -2.75
CA ARG A 88 7.30 4.31 -4.11
C ARG A 88 6.42 5.53 -4.30
N SER A 89 5.62 5.89 -3.30
CA SER A 89 4.79 7.10 -3.35
C SER A 89 5.65 8.36 -3.38
N TRP A 90 6.76 8.37 -2.64
CA TRP A 90 7.73 9.46 -2.65
C TRP A 90 8.46 9.58 -3.99
N MET A 91 8.84 8.45 -4.59
CA MET A 91 9.42 8.41 -5.93
C MET A 91 8.43 8.97 -6.96
N LEU A 92 7.15 8.57 -6.89
CA LEU A 92 6.10 9.06 -7.78
C LEU A 92 5.92 10.58 -7.66
N LEU A 93 5.89 11.11 -6.44
CA LEU A 93 5.83 12.55 -6.19
C LEU A 93 7.07 13.29 -6.72
N GLY A 94 8.25 12.66 -6.62
CA GLY A 94 9.48 13.21 -7.18
C GLY A 94 9.43 13.32 -8.70
N ILE A 95 8.87 12.33 -9.38
CA ILE A 95 8.68 12.35 -10.84
C ILE A 95 7.68 13.45 -11.24
N GLU A 96 6.56 13.54 -10.54
CA GLU A 96 5.55 14.57 -10.79
C GLU A 96 6.11 16.00 -10.65
N ARG A 97 6.97 16.23 -9.66
CA ARG A 97 7.61 17.53 -9.41
C ARG A 97 8.86 17.78 -10.27
N GLY A 98 9.26 16.82 -11.10
CA GLY A 98 10.47 16.90 -11.93
C GLY A 98 11.77 16.88 -11.13
N THR A 99 11.77 16.39 -9.89
CA THR A 99 12.98 16.20 -9.09
C THR A 99 13.66 14.85 -9.35
N VAL A 100 12.90 13.89 -9.92
CA VAL A 100 13.35 12.57 -10.32
C VAL A 100 12.93 12.34 -11.77
N GLU A 101 13.84 11.83 -12.60
CA GLU A 101 13.52 11.50 -13.99
C GLU A 101 12.60 10.26 -14.06
N GLY A 102 11.47 10.39 -14.77
CA GLY A 102 10.53 9.30 -14.99
C GLY A 102 11.06 8.25 -15.97
N SER A 103 10.64 6.99 -15.81
CA SER A 103 10.95 5.95 -16.80
C SER A 103 10.01 6.04 -18.00
N CYS A 104 10.60 6.14 -19.21
CA CYS A 104 9.88 6.01 -20.48
C CYS A 104 9.66 4.55 -20.92
N SER A 105 9.97 3.57 -20.05
CA SER A 105 9.80 2.15 -20.33
C SER A 105 8.38 1.68 -20.00
N PHE A 106 7.78 0.90 -20.90
CA PHE A 106 6.49 0.23 -20.68
C PHE A 106 6.64 -1.16 -20.06
N GLU A 107 7.87 -1.59 -19.81
CA GLU A 107 8.18 -2.82 -19.09
C GLU A 107 8.02 -2.60 -17.59
N SER A 108 7.30 -3.52 -16.91
CA SER A 108 7.03 -3.44 -15.47
C SER A 108 8.30 -3.63 -14.61
N GLY A 109 9.35 -4.23 -15.20
CA GLY A 109 10.58 -4.61 -14.51
C GLY A 109 10.41 -5.77 -13.51
N LEU A 110 9.26 -6.46 -13.53
CA LEU A 110 8.98 -7.58 -12.64
C LEU A 110 9.74 -8.85 -13.10
N PRO A 111 10.26 -9.67 -12.16
CA PRO A 111 10.91 -10.91 -12.52
C PRO A 111 9.89 -11.93 -13.03
N ALA A 112 10.32 -12.86 -13.89
CA ALA A 112 9.42 -13.83 -14.54
C ALA A 112 8.59 -14.70 -13.58
N TRP A 113 9.07 -14.93 -12.35
CA TRP A 113 8.33 -15.68 -11.32
C TRP A 113 7.23 -14.86 -10.61
N PHE A 114 7.21 -13.53 -10.81
CA PHE A 114 6.26 -12.59 -10.21
C PHE A 114 5.69 -11.62 -11.26
N ALA A 115 5.36 -12.14 -12.44
CA ALA A 115 4.86 -11.38 -13.57
C ALA A 115 3.35 -11.06 -13.43
N LEU A 116 2.98 -10.23 -12.44
CA LEU A 116 1.58 -9.82 -12.22
C LEU A 116 0.97 -9.10 -13.41
N ASP A 117 1.79 -8.35 -14.13
CA ASP A 117 1.45 -7.69 -15.39
C ASP A 117 0.98 -8.66 -16.47
N GLN A 118 1.49 -9.90 -16.47
CA GLN A 118 1.06 -10.96 -17.37
C GLN A 118 -0.10 -11.79 -16.82
N TRP A 119 -0.12 -12.06 -15.51
CA TRP A 119 -1.18 -12.86 -14.89
C TRP A 119 -2.51 -12.10 -14.79
N PHE A 120 -2.44 -10.80 -14.49
CA PHE A 120 -3.60 -9.93 -14.30
C PHE A 120 -3.41 -8.60 -15.07
N PRO A 121 -3.35 -8.66 -16.41
CA PRO A 121 -3.04 -7.50 -17.25
C PRO A 121 -4.08 -6.39 -17.17
N ALA A 122 -5.33 -6.69 -16.82
CA ALA A 122 -6.37 -5.69 -16.63
C ALA A 122 -6.05 -4.71 -15.47
N VAL A 123 -5.24 -5.12 -14.49
CA VAL A 123 -4.94 -4.31 -13.30
C VAL A 123 -3.49 -3.86 -13.26
N PHE A 124 -2.56 -4.72 -13.68
CA PHE A 124 -1.12 -4.51 -13.47
C PHE A 124 -0.31 -4.23 -14.74
N LYS A 125 -0.96 -4.07 -15.89
CA LYS A 125 -0.25 -3.70 -17.12
C LYS A 125 0.09 -2.23 -17.15
N VAL A 126 1.34 -1.91 -17.46
CA VAL A 126 1.81 -0.55 -17.69
C VAL A 126 1.34 -0.09 -19.08
N LEU A 127 0.73 1.10 -19.14
CA LEU A 127 0.10 1.60 -20.35
C LEU A 127 0.55 3.02 -20.73
N GLU A 128 1.24 3.71 -19.82
CA GLU A 128 1.75 5.06 -20.02
C GLU A 128 3.15 5.25 -19.42
N ALA A 129 3.87 6.25 -19.90
CA ALA A 129 5.14 6.66 -19.33
C ALA A 129 4.92 7.43 -18.01
N CYS A 130 5.87 7.33 -17.08
CA CYS A 130 5.79 8.05 -15.81
C CYS A 130 5.87 9.57 -16.04
N GLY A 131 4.86 10.30 -15.59
CA GLY A 131 4.79 11.75 -15.73
C GLY A 131 3.94 12.39 -14.63
N TYR A 132 2.93 13.17 -15.04
CA TYR A 132 2.01 13.82 -14.12
C TYR A 132 1.00 12.82 -13.53
N THR A 133 0.55 13.04 -12.29
CA THR A 133 -0.52 12.24 -11.68
C THR A 133 -1.84 13.02 -11.65
N PRO A 134 -3.00 12.34 -11.70
CA PRO A 134 -4.28 13.03 -11.70
C PRO A 134 -4.56 13.71 -10.35
N GLU A 135 -5.35 14.77 -10.40
CA GLU A 135 -5.88 15.42 -9.21
C GLU A 135 -7.03 14.62 -8.61
N LEU A 136 -7.03 14.51 -7.27
CA LEU A 136 -8.09 13.86 -6.51
C LEU A 136 -9.19 14.85 -6.17
N LEU A 137 -8.92 15.72 -5.19
CA LEU A 137 -9.86 16.68 -4.64
C LEU A 137 -9.10 17.95 -4.20
N PHE A 138 -9.71 19.12 -4.35
CA PHE A 138 -9.17 20.41 -3.90
C PHE A 138 -7.77 20.76 -4.43
N GLY A 139 -7.41 20.25 -5.62
CA GLY A 139 -6.08 20.47 -6.23
C GLY A 139 -4.95 19.64 -5.61
N ILE A 140 -5.27 18.65 -4.78
CA ILE A 140 -4.28 17.71 -4.23
C ILE A 140 -4.09 16.57 -5.22
N THR A 141 -2.83 16.26 -5.56
CA THR A 141 -2.52 15.20 -6.52
C THR A 141 -2.59 13.80 -5.88
N MET A 142 -2.73 12.79 -6.72
CA MET A 142 -2.73 11.39 -6.28
C MET A 142 -1.42 11.02 -5.58
N ALA A 143 -0.28 11.47 -6.09
CA ALA A 143 1.02 11.20 -5.48
C ALA A 143 1.13 11.80 -4.07
N GLU A 144 0.68 13.05 -3.89
CA GLU A 144 0.70 13.72 -2.58
C GLU A 144 -0.17 12.97 -1.56
N SER A 145 -1.38 12.59 -1.96
CA SER A 145 -2.31 11.83 -1.12
C SER A 145 -1.73 10.48 -0.71
N LEU A 146 -1.09 9.77 -1.65
CA LEU A 146 -0.45 8.48 -1.38
C LEU A 146 0.70 8.60 -0.38
N VAL A 147 1.54 9.64 -0.48
CA VAL A 147 2.60 9.89 0.51
C VAL A 147 2.03 10.09 1.91
N VAL A 148 0.99 10.92 2.04
CA VAL A 148 0.35 11.18 3.34
C VAL A 148 -0.24 9.89 3.93
N ILE A 149 -0.96 9.11 3.10
CA ILE A 149 -1.54 7.83 3.52
C ILE A 149 -0.44 6.85 3.93
N ALA A 150 0.66 6.77 3.18
CA ALA A 150 1.77 5.87 3.48
C ALA A 150 2.47 6.23 4.80
N VAL A 151 2.67 7.53 5.08
CA VAL A 151 3.23 7.99 6.37
C VAL A 151 2.29 7.62 7.53
N ILE A 152 0.99 7.88 7.39
CA ILE A 152 0.01 7.53 8.42
C ILE A 152 -0.01 6.01 8.65
N ALA A 153 -0.03 5.22 7.58
CA ALA A 153 0.01 3.76 7.64
C ALA A 153 1.28 3.25 8.34
N LEU A 154 2.44 3.86 8.07
CA LEU A 154 3.70 3.52 8.71
C LEU A 154 3.67 3.81 10.22
N LEU A 155 3.21 5.00 10.61
CA LEU A 155 3.10 5.39 12.03
C LEU A 155 2.15 4.45 12.80
N ILE A 156 1.00 4.13 12.22
CA ILE A 156 0.04 3.18 12.81
C ILE A 156 0.68 1.79 12.91
N SER A 157 1.35 1.31 11.86
CA SER A 157 1.99 -0.01 11.83
C SER A 157 3.10 -0.13 12.88
N VAL A 158 3.92 0.91 13.05
CA VAL A 158 4.95 0.96 14.10
C VAL A 158 4.30 0.92 15.49
N ALA A 159 3.29 1.76 15.73
CA ALA A 159 2.59 1.79 17.01
C ALA A 159 1.95 0.44 17.37
N MET A 160 1.30 -0.22 16.41
CA MET A 160 0.68 -1.53 16.61
C MET A 160 1.72 -2.64 16.83
N THR A 161 2.83 -2.60 16.11
CA THR A 161 3.93 -3.57 16.28
C THR A 161 4.56 -3.45 17.66
N VAL A 162 4.86 -2.22 18.11
CA VAL A 162 5.40 -1.97 19.45
C VAL A 162 4.42 -2.45 20.53
N ALA A 163 3.12 -2.18 20.37
CA ALA A 163 2.10 -2.67 21.29
C ALA A 163 2.04 -4.20 21.32
N SER A 164 2.07 -4.87 20.15
CA SER A 164 2.04 -6.34 20.05
C SER A 164 3.29 -6.99 20.64
N LEU A 165 4.48 -6.42 20.41
CA LEU A 165 5.73 -6.87 21.02
C LEU A 165 5.68 -6.75 22.54
N SER A 166 5.19 -5.63 23.07
CA SER A 166 5.13 -5.39 24.52
C SER A 166 4.25 -6.40 25.28
N GLU A 167 3.22 -6.96 24.63
CA GLU A 167 2.44 -8.06 25.21
C GLU A 167 3.17 -9.39 25.17
N ASN A 168 3.95 -9.66 24.13
CA ASN A 168 4.59 -10.96 23.94
C ASN A 168 5.79 -11.19 24.89
N PHE A 169 6.37 -10.10 25.42
CA PHE A 169 7.48 -10.14 26.39
C PHE A 169 7.02 -10.08 27.86
N ARG A 170 5.71 -10.16 28.12
CA ARG A 170 5.12 -10.10 29.46
C ARG A 170 4.55 -11.44 29.86
#